data_AF-A0A959U064-F1
#
_entry.id   AF-A0A959U064-F1
#
_cell.length_a   1.000
_cell.length_b   1.000
_cell.length_c   1.000
_cell.angle_alpha   90.00
_cell.angle_beta   90.00
_cell.angle_gamma   90.00
#
_symmetry.space_group_name_H-M   'P 1'
#
loop_
_entity.id
_entity.type
_entity.pdbx_description
1 polymer ?
#
loop_
_entity_poly.entity_id
_entity_poly.type
_entity_poly.pdbx_seq_one_letter_code
_entity_poly.pdbx_strand_id
1 'polypeptide(L)'
;MRKTLFSLLAGCSLMGCYYDVEEELYPGACNTLDVTYSGTVAPIMAFSCAVAGCHVPGGTGPGDLGTYPGVKAAADNGTLRAAVIDLKVMPPSGPLSPCQQQQIDQWLQAGAPNN
;
A
#
# COMPACT_ATOMS: atom_id res chain seq x y z
N MET A 1 27.54 31.22 54.44
CA MET A 1 27.77 29.91 53.80
C MET A 1 26.47 29.47 53.12
N ARG A 2 26.63 28.83 51.95
CA ARG A 2 25.63 28.18 51.06
C ARG A 2 24.83 29.10 50.11
N LYS A 3 25.36 29.11 48.89
CA LYS A 3 24.76 29.49 47.61
C LYS A 3 23.95 28.28 47.09
N THR A 4 22.78 28.51 46.50
CA THR A 4 22.05 27.54 45.65
C THR A 4 21.24 28.36 44.64
N LEU A 5 21.86 28.79 43.54
CA LEU A 5 21.71 28.23 42.17
C LEU A 5 20.26 28.16 41.66
N PHE A 6 19.82 29.22 40.98
CA PHE A 6 18.70 29.18 40.04
C PHE A 6 19.15 28.39 38.80
N SER A 7 18.59 27.20 38.62
CA SER A 7 18.89 26.35 37.45
C SER A 7 18.21 26.91 36.20
N LEU A 8 19.04 27.20 35.20
CA LEU A 8 18.68 27.44 33.81
C LEU A 8 18.10 26.15 33.23
N LEU A 9 16.78 26.07 33.00
CA LEU A 9 16.21 24.96 32.24
C LEU A 9 16.35 25.28 30.74
N ALA A 10 17.30 24.61 30.12
CA ALA A 10 17.60 24.68 28.69
C ALA A 10 16.38 24.25 27.87
N GLY A 11 15.91 25.15 27.00
CA GLY A 11 14.93 24.85 25.98
C GLY A 11 15.55 23.89 24.96
N CYS A 12 15.18 22.62 25.05
CA CYS A 12 15.41 21.65 23.99
C CYS A 12 14.36 21.93 22.91
N SER A 13 14.73 22.76 21.94
CA SER A 13 13.96 22.93 20.71
C SER A 13 13.89 21.57 20.03
N LEU A 14 12.72 20.95 20.08
CA LEU A 14 12.39 19.76 19.32
C LEU A 14 12.44 20.14 17.84
N MET A 15 13.59 19.94 17.20
CA MET A 15 13.65 19.77 15.75
C MET A 15 12.95 18.44 15.47
N GLY A 16 11.63 18.48 15.35
CA GLY A 16 10.86 17.39 14.79
C GLY A 16 11.36 17.16 13.37
N CYS A 17 11.92 15.99 13.11
CA CYS A 17 12.06 15.50 11.75
C CYS A 17 10.65 15.29 11.22
N TYR A 18 10.09 16.31 10.57
CA TYR A 18 8.89 16.15 9.77
C TYR A 18 9.28 15.25 8.60
N TYR A 19 8.77 14.03 8.60
CA TYR A 19 8.79 13.20 7.41
C TYR A 19 7.80 13.84 6.46
N ASP A 20 8.29 14.57 5.47
CA ASP A 20 7.48 15.04 4.36
C ASP A 20 6.88 13.80 3.68
N VAL A 21 5.59 13.55 3.90
CA VAL A 21 4.84 12.65 3.03
C VAL A 21 4.65 13.46 1.74
N GLU A 22 5.45 13.17 0.71
CA GLU A 22 5.41 13.87 -0.59
C GLU A 22 3.97 13.95 -1.18
N GLU A 23 3.08 13.08 -0.71
CA GLU A 23 1.65 13.02 -1.02
C GLU A 23 0.81 14.21 -0.48
N GLU A 24 1.19 14.86 0.64
CA GLU A 24 0.45 16.05 1.11
C GLU A 24 0.75 17.28 0.25
N LEU A 25 1.95 17.34 -0.35
CA LEU A 25 2.41 18.48 -1.12
C LEU A 25 1.91 18.44 -2.58
N TYR A 26 1.68 17.24 -3.10
CA TYR A 26 1.13 17.02 -4.44
C TYR A 26 0.12 15.87 -4.39
N PRO A 27 -1.18 16.14 -4.17
CA PRO A 27 -2.21 15.18 -4.52
C PRO A 27 -2.21 15.08 -6.06
N GLY A 28 -1.29 14.28 -6.61
CA GLY A 28 -1.35 13.86 -8.00
C GLY A 28 -2.72 13.25 -8.20
N ALA A 29 -3.46 13.71 -9.21
CA ALA A 29 -4.82 13.25 -9.45
C ALA A 29 -4.83 11.73 -9.61
N CYS A 30 -5.22 11.00 -8.55
CA CYS A 30 -5.40 9.57 -8.65
C CYS A 30 -6.65 9.32 -9.48
N ASN A 31 -6.46 8.81 -10.71
CA ASN A 31 -7.59 8.43 -11.52
C ASN A 31 -8.19 7.14 -10.96
N THR A 32 -9.32 7.29 -10.31
CA THR A 32 -10.15 6.19 -9.83
C THR A 32 -11.44 6.05 -10.64
N LEU A 33 -11.59 6.82 -11.72
CA LEU A 33 -12.66 6.61 -12.69
C LEU A 33 -12.29 5.45 -13.62
N ASP A 34 -13.28 4.65 -14.00
CA ASP A 34 -13.16 3.56 -14.97
C ASP A 34 -12.07 2.53 -14.61
N VAL A 35 -11.92 2.22 -13.31
CA VAL A 35 -11.03 1.14 -12.86
C VAL A 35 -11.54 -0.19 -13.39
N THR A 36 -10.71 -0.84 -14.21
CA THR A 36 -10.97 -2.15 -14.79
C THR A 36 -9.92 -3.16 -14.34
N TYR A 37 -10.25 -4.45 -14.40
CA TYR A 37 -9.25 -5.47 -14.15
C TYR A 37 -8.13 -5.38 -15.18
N SER A 38 -8.46 -5.39 -16.46
CA SER A 38 -7.50 -5.45 -17.56
C SER A 38 -6.65 -4.19 -17.68
N GLY A 39 -7.24 -3.00 -17.49
CA GLY A 39 -6.56 -1.72 -17.66
C GLY A 39 -5.84 -1.21 -16.41
N THR A 40 -6.27 -1.60 -15.21
CA THR A 40 -5.76 -1.02 -13.96
C THR A 40 -5.20 -2.07 -13.02
N VAL A 41 -5.98 -3.08 -12.65
CA VAL A 41 -5.59 -4.01 -11.57
C VAL A 41 -4.56 -5.04 -12.04
N ALA A 42 -4.73 -5.62 -13.23
CA ALA A 42 -3.81 -6.60 -13.78
C ALA A 42 -2.38 -6.07 -13.93
N PRO A 43 -2.14 -4.83 -14.44
CA PRO A 43 -0.83 -4.20 -14.38
C PRO A 43 -0.25 -4.12 -12.96
N ILE A 44 -1.04 -3.68 -11.97
CA ILE A 44 -0.56 -3.59 -10.58
C ILE A 44 -0.17 -4.98 -10.05
N MET A 45 -1.00 -6.00 -10.31
CA MET A 45 -0.69 -7.38 -9.93
C MET A 45 0.59 -7.88 -10.60
N ALA A 46 0.77 -7.62 -11.90
CA ALA A 46 1.95 -8.05 -12.65
C ALA A 46 3.24 -7.39 -12.16
N PHE A 47 3.20 -6.09 -11.83
CA PHE A 47 4.40 -5.34 -11.44
C PHE A 47 4.76 -5.47 -9.96
N SER A 48 3.78 -5.74 -9.09
CA SER A 48 3.99 -5.67 -7.64
C SER A 48 3.70 -6.97 -6.89
N CYS A 49 2.97 -7.92 -7.48
CA CYS A 49 2.53 -9.13 -6.79
C CYS A 49 3.05 -10.41 -7.46
N ALA A 50 2.74 -10.59 -8.74
CA ALA A 50 3.10 -11.72 -9.59
C ALA A 50 4.54 -11.60 -10.12
N VAL A 51 5.46 -11.22 -9.23
CA VAL A 51 6.88 -11.15 -9.51
C VAL A 51 7.53 -12.52 -9.33
N ALA A 52 8.66 -12.73 -10.02
CA ALA A 52 9.35 -14.02 -10.03
C ALA A 52 9.61 -14.55 -8.60
N GLY A 53 9.05 -15.72 -8.30
CA GLY A 53 9.23 -16.40 -7.01
C GLY A 53 8.28 -16.00 -5.88
N CYS A 54 7.37 -15.04 -6.06
CA CYS A 54 6.41 -14.61 -5.04
C CYS A 54 5.01 -15.17 -5.31
N HIS A 55 4.11 -14.41 -5.94
CA HIS A 55 2.73 -14.85 -6.20
C HIS A 55 2.54 -15.35 -7.64
N VAL A 56 3.33 -16.36 -7.98
CA VAL A 56 3.32 -17.06 -9.28
C VAL A 56 3.26 -18.57 -9.03
N PRO A 57 2.99 -19.43 -10.02
CA PRO A 57 2.99 -20.87 -9.82
C PRO A 57 4.31 -21.38 -9.22
N GLY A 58 4.23 -22.02 -8.05
CA GLY A 58 5.40 -22.52 -7.31
C GLY A 58 6.21 -21.44 -6.56
N GLY A 59 5.71 -20.21 -6.51
CA GLY A 59 6.29 -19.14 -5.71
C GLY A 59 6.03 -19.30 -4.20
N THR A 60 6.65 -18.41 -3.42
CA THR A 60 6.60 -18.40 -1.96
C THR A 60 5.30 -17.81 -1.40
N GLY A 61 4.60 -17.00 -2.19
CA GLY A 61 3.33 -16.40 -1.82
C GLY A 61 2.15 -17.33 -2.14
N PRO A 62 1.04 -17.25 -1.39
CA PRO A 62 -0.16 -18.01 -1.70
C PRO A 62 -0.79 -17.52 -3.01
N GLY A 63 -1.24 -18.47 -3.83
CA GLY A 63 -1.96 -18.21 -5.07
C GLY A 63 -1.10 -17.66 -6.20
N ASP A 64 -1.59 -17.84 -7.42
CA ASP A 64 -1.03 -17.22 -8.62
C ASP A 64 -1.77 -15.92 -8.93
N LEU A 65 -1.20 -14.79 -8.53
CA LEU A 65 -1.76 -13.47 -8.76
C LEU A 65 -1.41 -12.92 -10.16
N GLY A 66 -0.77 -13.74 -11.02
CA GLY A 66 -0.57 -13.42 -12.43
C GLY A 66 -1.81 -13.69 -13.31
N THR A 67 -2.87 -14.24 -12.73
CA THR A 67 -4.09 -14.61 -13.47
C THR A 67 -5.34 -14.04 -12.79
N TYR A 68 -6.36 -13.70 -13.60
CA TYR A 68 -7.63 -13.21 -13.05
C TYR A 68 -8.25 -14.19 -12.04
N PRO A 69 -8.32 -15.51 -12.28
CA PRO A 69 -8.90 -16.43 -11.31
C PRO A 69 -8.19 -16.43 -9.96
N GLY A 70 -6.84 -16.34 -9.94
CA GLY A 70 -6.09 -16.27 -8.68
C GLY A 70 -6.28 -14.95 -7.95
N VAL A 71 -6.28 -13.82 -8.69
CA VAL A 71 -6.58 -12.50 -8.11
C VAL A 71 -8.01 -12.46 -7.57
N LYS A 72 -8.99 -13.01 -8.30
CA LYS A 72 -10.39 -13.08 -7.88
C LYS A 72 -10.57 -13.94 -6.64
N ALA A 73 -9.87 -15.07 -6.54
CA ALA A 73 -9.90 -15.90 -5.34
C ALA A 73 -9.35 -15.14 -4.11
N ALA A 74 -8.26 -14.39 -4.27
CA ALA A 74 -7.70 -13.55 -3.21
C ALA A 74 -8.57 -12.33 -2.85
N ALA A 75 -9.30 -11.79 -3.83
CA ALA A 75 -10.31 -10.75 -3.61
C ALA A 75 -11.49 -11.31 -2.80
N ASP A 76 -12.04 -12.45 -3.21
CA ASP A 76 -13.25 -13.04 -2.63
C ASP A 76 -13.05 -13.55 -1.20
N ASN A 77 -11.85 -14.07 -0.90
CA ASN A 77 -11.51 -14.50 0.46
C ASN A 77 -10.99 -13.34 1.35
N GLY A 78 -10.95 -12.12 0.82
CA GLY A 78 -10.53 -10.90 1.55
C GLY A 78 -9.04 -10.76 1.80
N THR A 79 -8.21 -11.73 1.40
CA THR A 79 -6.76 -11.70 1.68
C THR A 79 -6.05 -10.59 0.93
N LEU A 80 -6.46 -10.27 -0.31
CA LEU A 80 -5.90 -9.16 -1.06
C LEU A 80 -6.11 -7.82 -0.34
N ARG A 81 -7.33 -7.57 0.14
CA ARG A 81 -7.66 -6.34 0.87
C ARG A 81 -6.88 -6.25 2.18
N ALA A 82 -6.89 -7.34 2.96
CA ALA A 82 -6.20 -7.39 4.23
C ALA A 82 -4.69 -7.09 4.08
N ALA A 83 -4.03 -7.72 3.10
CA ALA A 83 -2.58 -7.58 2.93
C ALA A 83 -2.15 -6.22 2.36
N VAL A 84 -2.91 -5.67 1.39
CA VAL A 84 -2.52 -4.48 0.62
C VAL A 84 -3.06 -3.18 1.22
N ILE A 85 -4.28 -3.19 1.77
CA ILE A 85 -5.00 -1.98 2.20
C ILE A 85 -5.00 -1.85 3.73
N ASP A 86 -5.37 -2.92 4.43
CA ASP A 86 -5.55 -2.85 5.90
C ASP A 86 -4.24 -2.95 6.65
N LEU A 87 -3.45 -3.98 6.34
CA LEU A 87 -2.18 -4.26 7.02
C LEU A 87 -1.00 -3.59 6.31
N LYS A 88 -1.11 -3.36 5.00
CA LYS A 88 -0.05 -2.74 4.18
C LYS A 88 1.30 -3.48 4.28
N VAL A 89 1.23 -4.81 4.44
CA VAL A 89 2.39 -5.71 4.61
C VAL A 89 2.87 -6.33 3.30
N MET A 90 2.09 -6.17 2.22
CA MET A 90 2.46 -6.59 0.89
C MET A 90 2.43 -5.39 -0.07
N PRO A 91 3.41 -5.28 -0.98
CA PRO A 91 4.58 -6.16 -1.13
C PRO A 91 5.64 -6.04 -0.01
N PRO A 92 6.59 -7.01 0.12
CA PRO A 92 7.64 -6.96 1.15
C PRO A 92 8.61 -5.78 0.99
N SER A 93 8.73 -5.22 -0.21
CA SER A 93 9.54 -4.03 -0.49
C SER A 93 8.96 -2.74 0.08
N GLY A 94 7.73 -2.78 0.61
CA GLY A 94 6.98 -1.63 1.09
C GLY A 94 5.58 -1.59 0.48
N PRO A 95 4.66 -0.83 1.09
CA PRO A 95 3.28 -0.74 0.62
C PRO A 95 3.19 -0.16 -0.79
N LEU A 96 2.11 -0.53 -1.50
CA LEU A 96 1.78 0.09 -2.78
C LEU A 96 1.58 1.60 -2.62
N SER A 97 1.67 2.33 -3.73
CA SER A 97 1.35 3.74 -3.69
C SER A 97 -0.10 3.96 -3.23
N PRO A 98 -0.40 5.08 -2.57
CA PRO A 98 -1.76 5.41 -2.15
C PRO A 98 -2.78 5.34 -3.29
N CYS A 99 -2.41 5.80 -4.49
CA CYS A 99 -3.29 5.71 -5.65
C CYS A 99 -3.55 4.26 -6.09
N GLN A 100 -2.52 3.40 -6.09
CA GLN A 100 -2.69 1.98 -6.40
C GLN A 100 -3.59 1.28 -5.36
N GLN A 101 -3.44 1.62 -4.07
CA GLN A 101 -4.32 1.12 -3.01
C GLN A 101 -5.77 1.55 -3.26
N GLN A 102 -6.01 2.82 -3.61
CA GLN A 102 -7.35 3.33 -3.93
C GLN A 102 -7.97 2.66 -5.16
N GLN A 103 -7.19 2.43 -6.22
CA GLN A 103 -7.65 1.73 -7.42
C GLN A 103 -8.03 0.28 -7.11
N ILE A 104 -7.21 -0.44 -6.35
CA ILE A 104 -7.54 -1.80 -5.91
C ILE A 104 -8.79 -1.79 -5.03
N ASP A 105 -8.89 -0.88 -4.06
CA ASP A 105 -10.05 -0.80 -3.16
C ASP A 105 -11.34 -0.51 -3.93
N GLN A 106 -11.33 0.39 -4.92
CA GLN A 106 -12.49 0.63 -5.77
C GLN A 106 -12.89 -0.58 -6.61
N TRP A 107 -11.92 -1.26 -7.22
CA TRP A 107 -12.20 -2.48 -7.98
C TRP A 107 -12.78 -3.59 -7.10
N LEU A 108 -12.27 -3.74 -5.87
CA LEU A 108 -12.81 -4.68 -4.89
C LEU A 108 -14.24 -4.31 -4.48
N GLN A 109 -14.51 -3.03 -4.21
CA GLN A 109 -15.85 -2.54 -3.88
C GLN A 109 -16.85 -2.74 -5.04
N ALA A 110 -16.37 -2.69 -6.29
CA ALA A 110 -17.17 -3.00 -7.47
C ALA A 110 -17.43 -4.51 -7.68
N GLY A 111 -16.98 -5.37 -6.77
CA GLY A 111 -17.18 -6.83 -6.83
C GLY A 111 -16.11 -7.58 -7.63
N ALA A 112 -14.94 -6.97 -7.83
CA ALA A 112 -13.81 -7.54 -8.56
C ALA A 112 -14.16 -8.04 -9.98
N PRO A 113 -14.82 -7.21 -10.83
CA PRO A 113 -15.23 -7.63 -12.17
C PRO A 113 -14.03 -7.95 -13.08
N ASN A 114 -14.23 -8.88 -14.02
CA ASN A 114 -13.26 -9.15 -15.10
C ASN A 114 -13.62 -8.30 -16.33
N ASN A 115 -13.18 -7.05 -16.34
CA ASN A 115 -13.49 -6.06 -17.38
C ASN A 115 -12.23 -5.37 -17.93
#